data_AF-A0A0C9YPA4-F1
#
_entry.id   AF-A0A0C9YPA4-F1
#
_cell.length_a   1.000
_cell.length_b   1.000
_cell.length_c   1.000
_cell.angle_alpha   90.00
_cell.angle_beta   90.00
_cell.angle_gamma   90.00
#
_symmetry.space_group_name_H-M   'P 1'
#
loop_
_entity.id
_entity.type
_entity.pdbx_description
1 polymer ?
#
loop_
_entity_poly.entity_id
_entity_poly.type
_entity_poly.pdbx_seq_one_letter_code
_entity_poly.pdbx_strand_id
1 'polypeptide(L)'
;IANNPKFYPFFKDAIGAIDGTHIACVPSANKRDLMHNWKGFLSQNCLIACSFNGLITYILGGWEGSVADAMVYHNAHLWDLAIPDGCYYLTDAGFPSTLQLLVLYHGQCYYLAEWGRASLLPKNRKELFNLCH
;
A
#
# COMPACT_ATOMS: atom_id res chain seq x y z
N ILE A 1 11.04 -14.30 0.39
CA ILE A 1 10.47 -14.27 1.76
C ILE A 1 10.87 -15.50 2.58
N ALA A 2 10.64 -16.73 2.09
CA ALA A 2 10.81 -17.97 2.86
C ALA A 2 12.16 -18.14 3.59
N ASN A 3 13.24 -17.54 3.08
CA ASN A 3 14.57 -17.63 3.67
C ASN A 3 14.91 -16.47 4.64
N ASN A 4 13.97 -15.55 4.91
CA ASN A 4 14.19 -14.42 5.79
C ASN A 4 13.33 -14.58 7.07
N PRO A 5 13.94 -14.82 8.25
CA PRO A 5 13.21 -15.04 9.50
C PRO A 5 12.48 -13.79 10.01
N LYS A 6 12.78 -12.60 9.47
CA LYS A 6 12.02 -11.38 9.76
C LYS A 6 10.60 -11.45 9.19
N PHE A 7 10.44 -12.09 8.04
CA PHE A 7 9.19 -12.10 7.28
C PHE A 7 8.51 -13.47 7.28
N TYR A 8 9.27 -14.57 7.35
CA TYR A 8 8.72 -15.92 7.45
C TYR A 8 8.76 -16.41 8.91
N PRO A 9 7.67 -17.02 9.44
CA PRO A 9 6.42 -17.37 8.77
C PRO A 9 5.34 -16.27 8.79
N PHE A 10 5.62 -15.08 9.33
CA PHE A 10 4.62 -14.03 9.58
C PHE A 10 3.81 -13.62 8.34
N PHE A 11 4.48 -13.50 7.19
CA PHE A 11 3.89 -13.13 5.91
C PHE A 11 3.98 -14.28 4.90
N LYS A 12 3.73 -15.50 5.37
CA LYS A 12 3.56 -16.64 4.47
C LYS A 12 2.44 -16.33 3.49
N ASP A 13 2.65 -16.66 2.22
CA ASP A 13 1.72 -16.46 1.11
C ASP A 13 1.49 -14.98 0.67
N ALA A 14 2.21 -14.03 1.29
CA ALA A 14 2.31 -12.68 0.74
C ALA A 14 3.10 -12.71 -0.58
N ILE A 15 2.56 -12.09 -1.63
CA ILE A 15 3.19 -12.06 -2.97
C ILE A 15 3.90 -10.74 -3.28
N GLY A 16 3.60 -9.70 -2.51
CA GLY A 16 4.24 -8.40 -2.64
C GLY A 16 3.59 -7.35 -1.74
N ALA A 17 3.84 -6.09 -2.07
CA ALA A 17 3.11 -4.95 -1.54
C ALA A 17 2.36 -4.23 -2.65
N ILE A 18 1.25 -3.59 -2.32
CA ILE A 18 0.51 -2.69 -3.22
C ILE A 18 0.21 -1.39 -2.49
N ASP A 19 0.40 -0.27 -3.18
CA ASP A 19 0.21 1.06 -2.60
C ASP A 19 -0.26 2.06 -3.65
N GLY A 20 -0.95 3.11 -3.17
CA GLY A 20 -1.31 4.27 -3.96
C GLY A 20 -0.16 5.27 -4.03
N THR A 21 0.18 5.74 -5.22
CA THR A 21 1.24 6.72 -5.45
C THR A 21 0.72 7.87 -6.28
N HIS A 22 0.81 9.08 -5.73
CA HIS A 22 0.45 10.30 -6.44
C HIS A 22 1.59 10.77 -7.35
N ILE A 23 1.36 10.75 -8.66
CA ILE A 23 2.28 11.28 -9.65
C ILE A 23 1.80 12.67 -10.05
N ALA A 24 2.67 13.68 -9.91
CA ALA A 24 2.35 15.05 -10.30
C ALA A 24 1.91 15.11 -11.77
N CYS A 25 0.88 15.91 -12.07
CA CYS A 25 0.35 16.03 -13.42
C CYS A 25 -0.05 17.47 -13.75
N VAL A 26 -0.17 17.77 -15.05
CA VAL A 26 -0.63 19.07 -15.56
C VAL A 26 -1.90 18.85 -16.38
N PRO A 27 -3.07 18.72 -15.73
CA PRO A 27 -4.31 18.43 -16.43
C PRO A 27 -4.87 19.69 -17.11
N SER A 28 -5.78 19.46 -18.06
CA SER A 28 -6.59 20.52 -18.67
C SER A 28 -7.44 21.24 -17.61
N ALA A 29 -7.82 22.49 -17.87
CA ALA A 29 -8.52 23.34 -16.90
C ALA A 29 -9.78 22.68 -16.31
N ASN A 30 -10.56 21.99 -17.14
CA ASN A 30 -11.78 21.29 -16.75
C ASN A 30 -11.57 20.02 -15.89
N LYS A 31 -10.33 19.52 -15.77
CA LYS A 31 -9.98 18.33 -14.98
C LYS A 31 -9.18 18.67 -13.71
N ARG A 32 -8.82 19.94 -13.50
CA ARG A 32 -7.95 20.35 -12.37
C ARG A 32 -8.56 20.02 -11.03
N ASP A 33 -9.85 20.30 -10.86
CA ASP A 33 -10.54 20.09 -9.58
C ASP A 33 -10.49 18.63 -9.14
N LEU A 34 -10.63 17.68 -10.07
CA LEU A 34 -10.58 16.24 -9.81
C LEU A 34 -9.17 15.75 -9.47
N MET A 35 -8.14 16.40 -10.02
CA MET A 35 -6.73 16.01 -9.87
C MET A 35 -6.09 16.58 -8.61
N HIS A 36 -6.80 17.35 -7.80
CA HIS A 36 -6.31 17.78 -6.50
C HIS A 36 -6.24 16.61 -5.53
N ASN A 37 -5.05 16.37 -4.97
CA ASN A 37 -4.91 15.45 -3.85
C ASN A 37 -5.08 16.14 -2.50
N TRP A 38 -5.15 15.31 -1.46
CA TRP A 38 -5.28 15.76 -0.07
C TRP A 38 -4.08 16.59 0.44
N LYS A 39 -2.93 16.54 -0.25
CA LYS A 39 -1.73 17.35 0.03
C LYS A 39 -1.75 18.71 -0.69
N GLY A 40 -2.81 19.02 -1.43
CA GLY A 40 -3.03 20.32 -2.05
C GLY A 40 -2.34 20.53 -3.41
N PHE A 41 -1.76 19.49 -4.02
CA PHE A 41 -1.16 19.59 -5.36
C PHE A 41 -1.88 18.73 -6.39
N LEU A 42 -1.67 19.05 -7.67
CA LEU A 42 -2.27 18.33 -8.80
C LEU A 42 -1.50 17.05 -9.09
N SER A 43 -2.19 15.92 -9.01
CA SER A 43 -1.64 14.60 -9.25
C SER A 43 -2.68 13.64 -9.80
N GLN A 44 -2.21 12.63 -10.51
CA GLN A 44 -2.98 11.41 -10.74
C GLN A 44 -2.63 10.40 -9.66
N ASN A 45 -3.63 9.68 -9.16
CA ASN A 45 -3.39 8.52 -8.31
C ASN A 45 -3.03 7.33 -9.21
N CYS A 46 -1.95 6.63 -8.86
CA CYS A 46 -1.50 5.41 -9.51
C CYS A 46 -1.38 4.31 -8.46
N LEU A 47 -2.08 3.20 -8.66
CA LEU A 47 -1.93 2.01 -7.85
C LEU A 47 -0.79 1.16 -8.41
N ILE A 48 0.19 0.82 -7.59
CA ILE A 48 1.38 0.06 -8.02
C ILE A 48 1.56 -1.13 -7.09
N ALA A 49 1.66 -2.33 -7.66
CA ALA A 49 2.02 -3.54 -6.93
C ALA A 49 3.46 -3.95 -7.27
N CYS A 50 4.19 -4.41 -6.25
CA CYS A 50 5.59 -4.79 -6.36
C CYS A 50 5.85 -6.09 -5.60
N SER A 51 6.62 -6.97 -6.21
CA SER A 51 7.12 -8.19 -5.56
C SER A 51 8.20 -7.87 -4.52
N PHE A 52 8.47 -8.81 -3.62
CA PHE A 52 9.55 -8.68 -2.62
C PHE A 52 10.97 -8.58 -3.22
N ASN A 53 11.14 -8.84 -4.53
CA ASN A 53 12.40 -8.64 -5.22
C ASN A 53 12.53 -7.23 -5.84
N GLY A 54 11.57 -6.33 -5.58
CA GLY A 54 11.57 -4.98 -6.13
C GLY A 54 11.06 -4.88 -7.57
N LEU A 55 10.52 -5.96 -8.13
CA LEU A 55 9.92 -5.94 -9.47
C LEU A 55 8.48 -5.47 -9.39
N ILE A 56 8.14 -4.47 -10.20
CA ILE A 56 6.75 -4.03 -10.39
C ILE A 56 5.99 -5.14 -11.11
N THR A 57 4.89 -5.60 -10.50
CA THR A 57 4.05 -6.68 -11.02
C THR A 57 2.71 -6.19 -11.55
N TYR A 58 2.29 -4.98 -11.15
CA TYR A 58 1.06 -4.36 -11.63
C TYR A 58 1.15 -2.83 -11.51
N ILE A 59 0.56 -2.12 -12.48
CA ILE A 59 0.38 -0.66 -12.45
C ILE A 59 -1.01 -0.35 -12.99
N LEU A 60 -1.78 0.43 -12.24
CA LEU A 60 -2.98 1.11 -12.72
C LEU A 60 -2.82 2.60 -12.50
N GLY A 61 -2.77 3.37 -13.58
CA GLY A 61 -2.64 4.83 -13.53
C GLY A 61 -3.84 5.57 -14.08
N GLY A 62 -3.80 6.89 -13.97
CA GLY A 62 -4.80 7.78 -14.57
C GLY A 62 -6.03 8.04 -13.70
N TRP A 63 -6.01 7.64 -12.42
CA TRP A 63 -7.06 7.98 -11.49
C TRP A 63 -6.95 9.41 -11.00
N GLU A 64 -8.10 9.99 -10.66
CA GLU A 64 -8.19 11.31 -10.08
C GLU A 64 -7.40 11.39 -8.77
N GLY A 65 -6.66 12.49 -8.59
CA GLY A 65 -5.84 12.70 -7.39
C GLY A 65 -6.63 12.77 -6.09
N SER A 66 -7.94 13.01 -6.15
CA SER A 66 -8.84 13.05 -4.99
C SER A 66 -9.37 11.68 -4.58
N VAL A 67 -9.22 10.66 -5.43
CA VAL A 67 -9.75 9.31 -5.19
C VAL A 67 -8.84 8.57 -4.20
N ALA A 68 -9.48 7.97 -3.19
CA ALA A 68 -8.81 7.15 -2.18
C ALA A 68 -8.26 5.85 -2.78
N ASP A 69 -7.12 5.38 -2.27
CA ASP A 69 -6.42 4.20 -2.77
C ASP A 69 -7.29 2.93 -2.73
N ALA A 70 -8.12 2.80 -1.69
CA ALA A 70 -9.13 1.73 -1.59
C ALA A 70 -10.08 1.65 -2.80
N MET A 71 -10.48 2.80 -3.36
CA MET A 71 -11.36 2.85 -4.53
C MET A 71 -10.62 2.46 -5.81
N VAL A 72 -9.38 2.92 -5.96
CA VAL A 72 -8.52 2.54 -7.10
C VAL A 72 -8.27 1.03 -7.07
N TYR A 73 -7.98 0.46 -5.90
CA TYR A 73 -7.85 -0.98 -5.71
C TYR A 73 -9.13 -1.74 -6.02
N HIS A 74 -10.28 -1.27 -5.54
CA HIS A 74 -11.54 -1.95 -5.80
C HIS A 74 -11.80 -2.07 -7.31
N ASN A 75 -11.52 -1.01 -8.07
CA ASN A 75 -11.62 -1.06 -9.51
C ASN A 75 -10.56 -2.00 -10.12
N ALA A 76 -9.28 -1.88 -9.73
CA ALA A 76 -8.22 -2.79 -10.19
C ALA A 76 -8.62 -4.26 -10.02
N HIS A 77 -9.08 -4.62 -8.82
CA HIS A 77 -9.44 -5.99 -8.47
C HIS A 77 -10.65 -6.53 -9.24
N LEU A 78 -11.61 -5.66 -9.61
CA LEU A 78 -12.76 -6.06 -10.41
C LEU A 78 -12.42 -6.36 -11.87
N TRP A 79 -11.38 -5.72 -12.43
CA TRP A 79 -11.14 -5.73 -13.86
C TRP A 79 -9.91 -6.55 -14.29
N ASP A 80 -8.76 -6.35 -13.64
CA ASP A 80 -7.48 -6.83 -14.17
C ASP A 80 -6.44 -7.26 -13.12
N LEU A 81 -6.57 -6.83 -11.86
CA LEU A 81 -5.69 -7.26 -10.77
C LEU A 81 -6.12 -8.63 -10.22
N ALA A 82 -5.58 -9.68 -10.82
CA ALA A 82 -5.74 -11.05 -10.35
C ALA A 82 -4.83 -11.34 -9.15
N ILE A 83 -5.44 -11.79 -8.04
CA ILE A 83 -4.73 -12.24 -6.85
C ILE A 83 -5.01 -13.73 -6.69
N PRO A 84 -3.99 -14.61 -6.77
CA PRO A 84 -4.21 -16.05 -6.64
C PRO A 84 -4.86 -16.45 -5.30
N ASP A 85 -5.66 -17.51 -5.33
CA ASP A 85 -6.30 -18.03 -4.12
C ASP A 85 -5.27 -18.39 -3.05
N GLY A 86 -5.51 -17.92 -1.82
CA GLY A 86 -4.60 -18.10 -0.70
C GLY A 86 -3.41 -17.14 -0.65
N CYS A 87 -3.24 -16.27 -1.67
CA CYS A 87 -2.23 -15.22 -1.69
C CYS A 87 -2.82 -13.85 -1.37
N TYR A 88 -1.97 -12.93 -0.91
CA TYR A 88 -2.37 -11.56 -0.60
C TYR A 88 -1.22 -10.57 -0.81
N TYR A 89 -1.57 -9.28 -0.93
CA TYR A 89 -0.63 -8.17 -0.89
C TYR A 89 -0.60 -7.51 0.49
N LEU A 90 0.57 -6.99 0.87
CA LEU A 90 0.72 -6.07 2.00
C LEU A 90 0.34 -4.66 1.55
N THR A 91 -0.42 -3.92 2.35
CA THR A 91 -0.84 -2.56 2.04
C THR A 91 -0.65 -1.63 3.22
N ASP A 92 -0.71 -0.33 2.98
CA ASP A 92 -0.83 0.63 4.07
C ASP A 92 -2.25 0.59 4.68
N ALA A 93 -2.50 1.49 5.64
CA ALA A 93 -3.77 1.57 6.35
C ALA A 93 -4.88 2.27 5.53
N GLY A 94 -4.58 2.79 4.34
CA GLY A 94 -5.55 3.42 3.44
C GLY A 94 -6.47 2.43 2.72
N PHE A 95 -6.20 1.13 2.83
CA PHE A 95 -6.90 0.06 2.12
C PHE A 95 -7.87 -0.73 3.01
N PRO A 96 -8.85 -1.44 2.43
CA PRO A 96 -9.71 -2.34 3.17
C PRO A 96 -8.94 -3.60 3.61
N SER A 97 -9.21 -4.07 4.83
CA SER A 97 -8.74 -5.38 5.29
C SER A 97 -9.59 -6.48 4.64
N THR A 98 -8.97 -7.33 3.83
CA THR A 98 -9.64 -8.40 3.09
C THR A 98 -8.78 -9.68 3.10
N LEU A 99 -9.29 -10.79 2.55
CA LEU A 99 -8.47 -12.01 2.40
C LEU A 99 -7.28 -11.82 1.44
N GLN A 100 -7.34 -10.83 0.55
CA GLN A 100 -6.33 -10.56 -0.47
C GLN A 100 -5.47 -9.35 -0.16
N LEU A 101 -5.84 -8.55 0.85
CA LEU A 101 -5.08 -7.41 1.34
C LEU A 101 -4.89 -7.49 2.85
N LEU A 102 -3.64 -7.53 3.27
CA LEU A 102 -3.26 -7.42 4.67
C LEU A 102 -2.81 -5.98 4.94
N VAL A 103 -3.53 -5.31 5.86
CA VAL A 103 -3.31 -3.89 6.20
C VAL A 103 -2.54 -3.75 7.52
N LEU A 104 -1.87 -2.61 7.70
CA LEU A 104 -1.32 -2.19 8.98
C LEU A 104 -2.41 -2.03 10.06
N TYR A 105 -2.06 -2.25 11.33
CA TYR A 105 -2.93 -1.86 12.44
C TYR A 105 -3.00 -0.33 12.55
N HIS A 106 -4.20 0.22 12.38
CA HIS A 106 -4.47 1.64 12.60
C HIS A 106 -4.20 2.09 14.04
N GLY A 107 -3.73 3.33 14.18
CA GLY A 107 -3.54 3.98 15.48
C GLY A 107 -2.43 3.35 16.33
N GLN A 108 -1.51 2.59 15.72
CA GLN A 108 -0.32 2.05 16.36
C GLN A 108 0.92 2.64 15.71
N CYS A 109 1.95 2.95 16.51
CA CYS A 109 3.18 3.54 15.99
C CYS A 109 3.88 2.59 15.00
N TYR A 110 4.19 3.09 13.80
CA TYR A 110 4.90 2.36 12.74
C TYR A 110 6.11 3.15 12.19
N TYR A 111 6.42 4.32 12.75
CA TYR A 111 7.44 5.22 12.21
C TYR A 111 8.84 4.64 12.34
N LEU A 112 9.33 3.95 11.31
CA LEU A 112 10.69 3.37 11.21
C LEU A 112 11.80 4.35 11.64
N ALA A 113 11.59 5.66 11.44
CA ALA A 113 12.49 6.73 11.90
C ALA A 113 12.58 6.85 13.43
N GLU A 114 11.50 6.60 14.16
CA GLU A 114 11.49 6.57 15.64
C GLU A 114 12.17 5.30 16.17
N TRP A 115 11.93 4.15 15.53
CA TRP A 115 12.56 2.87 15.86
C TRP A 115 14.08 2.92 15.71
N GLY A 116 14.58 3.48 14.61
CA GLY A 116 16.02 3.59 14.34
C GLY A 116 16.74 4.66 15.17
N ARG A 117 16.05 5.72 15.63
CA ARG A 117 16.65 6.81 16.42
C ARG A 117 16.59 6.59 17.92
N ALA A 118 15.59 5.86 18.41
CA ALA A 118 15.34 5.74 19.85
C ALA A 118 15.56 4.32 20.42
N SER A 119 16.01 3.35 19.61
CA SER A 119 16.15 1.94 20.03
C SER A 119 14.91 1.40 20.74
N LEU A 120 13.74 1.91 20.37
CA LEU A 120 12.48 1.50 20.97
C LEU A 120 12.18 0.09 20.50
N LEU A 121 11.70 -0.76 21.41
CA LEU A 121 11.27 -2.13 21.12
C LEU A 121 9.73 -2.20 21.09
N PRO A 122 9.14 -3.09 20.27
CA PRO A 122 7.68 -3.26 20.21
C PRO A 122 7.14 -3.57 21.59
N LYS A 123 6.23 -2.72 22.07
CA LYS A 123 5.60 -2.89 23.39
C LYS A 123 4.47 -3.89 23.35
N ASN A 124 3.88 -4.09 22.18
CA ASN A 124 2.74 -4.99 22.00
C ASN A 124 2.78 -5.70 20.64
N ARG A 125 1.92 -6.71 20.48
CA ARG A 125 1.87 -7.55 19.28
C ARG A 125 1.51 -6.78 18.01
N LYS A 126 0.74 -5.68 18.12
CA LYS A 126 0.35 -4.85 16.97
C LYS A 126 1.50 -3.97 16.50
N GLU A 127 2.27 -3.39 17.43
CA GLU A 127 3.51 -2.67 17.09
C GLU A 127 4.55 -3.60 16.46
N LEU A 128 4.69 -4.83 16.97
CA LEU A 128 5.61 -5.82 16.39
C LEU A 128 5.18 -6.19 14.96
N PHE A 129 3.88 -6.40 14.76
CA PHE A 129 3.32 -6.62 13.42
C PHE A 129 3.61 -5.44 12.49
N ASN A 130 3.27 -4.21 12.89
CA ASN A 130 3.48 -3.01 12.07
C ASN A 130 4.97 -2.73 11.77
N LEU A 131 5.90 -3.16 12.64
CA LEU A 131 7.34 -3.04 12.40
C LEU A 131 7.86 -4.08 11.40
N CYS A 132 7.25 -5.26 11.38
CA CYS A 132 7.59 -6.34 10.46
C CYS A 132 6.98 -6.14 9.06
N HIS A 133 5.80 -5.52 9.02
CA HIS A 133 5.07 -5.12 7.81
C HIS A 133 5.78 -3.99 7.06
#